data_AF-A0A1J5PHX6-F1
#
_entry.id   AF-A0A1J5PHX6-F1
#
_cell.length_a   1.000
_cell.length_b   1.000
_cell.length_c   1.000
_cell.angle_alpha   90.00
_cell.angle_beta   90.00
_cell.angle_gamma   90.00
#
_symmetry.space_group_name_H-M   'P 1'
#
loop_
_entity.id
_entity.type
_entity.pdbx_description
1 polymer ?
#
loop_
_entity_poly.entity_id
_entity_poly.type
_entity_poly.pdbx_seq_one_letter_code
_entity_poly.pdbx_strand_id
1 'polypeptide(L)'
;MRIVNGPLPRERQWTQSRLLRAVNAYVRDGFLPETVLDRAGRRETDDRLPAIVAAIKGADPAITLQAICTRLEAMRERTPRGRTSWQPSSVKMLIERAEKLGLLSTLR
;
A
#
# COMPACT_ATOMS: atom_id res chain seq x y z
N MET A 1 -2.33 10.54 7.90
CA MET A 1 -3.29 10.51 9.03
C MET A 1 -4.19 9.28 9.08
N ARG A 2 -4.29 8.45 8.02
CA ARG A 2 -5.17 7.25 8.02
C ARG A 2 -4.93 6.25 9.16
N ILE A 3 -3.68 6.04 9.58
CA ILE A 3 -3.36 5.07 10.63
C ILE A 3 -3.89 5.55 12.00
N VAL A 4 -3.60 6.81 12.36
CA VAL A 4 -4.07 7.41 13.61
C VAL A 4 -5.59 7.62 13.63
N ASN A 5 -6.17 8.05 12.50
CA ASN A 5 -7.60 8.35 12.42
C ASN A 5 -8.49 7.15 12.08
N GLY A 6 -7.92 6.04 11.62
CA GLY A 6 -8.67 4.85 11.19
C GLY A 6 -9.68 4.32 12.22
N PRO A 7 -9.31 4.18 13.51
CA PRO A 7 -10.23 3.73 14.54
C PRO A 7 -11.08 4.85 15.17
N LEU A 8 -10.87 6.12 14.80
CA LEU A 8 -11.50 7.25 15.49
C LEU A 8 -12.80 7.70 14.79
N PRO A 9 -13.88 7.96 15.55
CA PRO A 9 -15.07 8.61 15.01
C PRO A 9 -14.71 10.01 14.49
N ARG A 10 -15.48 10.52 13.52
CA ARG A 10 -15.10 11.68 12.70
C ARG A 10 -14.82 12.93 13.54
N GLU A 11 -15.59 13.13 14.60
CA GLU A 11 -15.48 14.22 15.57
C GLU A 11 -14.21 14.15 16.44
N ARG A 12 -13.55 12.98 16.53
CA ARG A 12 -12.30 12.77 17.27
C ARG A 12 -11.07 12.65 16.39
N GLN A 13 -11.23 12.79 15.07
CA GLN A 13 -10.12 12.68 14.15
C GLN A 13 -9.11 13.81 14.35
N TRP A 14 -7.83 13.46 14.28
CA TRP A 14 -6.75 14.42 14.40
C TRP A 14 -6.51 15.12 13.06
N THR A 15 -6.33 16.44 13.11
CA THR A 15 -5.72 17.19 12.01
C THR A 15 -4.20 17.03 12.06
N GLN A 16 -3.53 17.20 10.93
CA GLN A 16 -2.07 17.13 10.85
C GLN A 16 -1.40 18.11 11.82
N SER A 17 -1.84 19.38 11.83
CA SER A 17 -1.27 20.41 12.70
C SER A 17 -1.49 20.12 14.18
N ARG A 18 -2.63 19.52 14.56
CA ARG A 18 -2.89 19.11 15.96
C ARG A 18 -1.98 17.95 16.36
N LEU A 19 -1.79 16.97 15.48
CA LEU A 19 -0.90 15.84 15.74
C LEU A 19 0.56 16.32 15.88
N LEU A 20 1.04 17.17 14.98
CA LEU A 20 2.40 17.71 15.06
C LEU A 20 2.65 18.49 16.35
N ARG A 21 1.70 19.31 16.80
CA ARG A 21 1.82 20.00 18.10
C ARG A 21 1.91 19.04 19.28
N ALA A 22 1.09 17.99 19.29
CA ALA A 22 1.12 16.99 20.36
C ALA A 22 2.44 16.21 20.37
N VAL A 23 2.93 15.77 19.20
CA VAL A 23 4.20 15.05 19.08
C VAL A 23 5.37 15.91 19.55
N ASN A 24 5.43 17.19 19.14
CA ASN A 24 6.48 18.11 19.59
C ASN A 24 6.46 18.31 21.12
N ALA A 25 5.27 18.45 21.73
CA ALA A 25 5.16 18.54 23.18
C ALA A 25 5.66 17.26 23.87
N TYR A 26 5.32 16.09 23.34
CA TYR A 26 5.71 14.81 23.93
C TYR A 26 7.21 14.54 23.79
N VAL A 27 7.84 14.96 22.69
CA VAL A 27 9.30 14.89 22.56
C VAL A 27 9.98 15.84 23.54
N ARG A 28 9.52 17.09 23.63
CA ARG A 28 10.04 18.08 24.59
C ARG A 28 9.93 17.60 26.04
N ASP A 29 8.82 16.97 26.37
CA ASP A 29 8.52 16.50 27.73
C ASP A 29 9.13 15.09 28.00
N GLY A 30 9.87 14.52 27.05
CA GLY A 30 10.60 13.25 27.21
C GLY A 30 9.75 11.98 27.08
N PHE A 31 8.48 12.09 26.66
CA PHE A 31 7.59 10.95 26.44
C PHE A 31 7.83 10.23 25.10
N LEU A 32 8.50 10.88 24.15
CA LEU A 32 8.85 10.30 22.85
C LEU A 32 10.30 10.61 22.50
N PRO A 33 11.01 9.71 21.80
CA PRO A 33 12.35 9.99 21.32
C PRO A 33 12.33 11.05 20.20
N GLU A 34 13.39 11.86 20.14
CA GLU A 34 13.53 12.92 19.13
C GLU A 34 13.49 12.38 17.69
N THR A 35 13.93 11.13 17.49
CA THR A 35 13.90 10.42 16.21
C THR A 35 12.50 10.30 15.59
N VAL A 36 11.42 10.49 16.36
CA VAL A 36 10.05 10.55 15.82
C VAL A 36 9.82 11.76 14.91
N LEU A 37 10.60 12.82 15.09
CA LEU A 37 10.56 14.03 14.26
C LEU A 37 11.41 13.91 12.99
N ASP A 38 12.23 12.87 12.89
CA ASP A 38 13.03 12.63 11.70
C ASP A 38 12.15 12.46 10.46
N ARG A 39 12.75 12.75 9.31
CA ARG A 39 12.09 12.50 8.04
C ARG A 39 11.72 11.02 7.96
N ALA A 40 10.42 10.76 7.85
CA ALA A 40 9.93 9.40 7.62
C ALA A 40 10.66 8.78 6.42
N GLY A 41 11.15 7.56 6.60
CA GLY A 41 11.71 6.76 5.53
C GLY A 41 10.72 6.69 4.36
N ARG A 42 11.24 6.43 3.15
CA ARG A 42 10.39 6.22 1.99
C ARG A 42 9.41 5.11 2.35
N ARG A 43 8.12 5.44 2.43
CA ARG A 43 7.06 4.45 2.65
C ARG A 43 7.30 3.37 1.60
N GLU A 44 7.53 2.13 2.02
CA GLU A 44 7.45 0.99 1.11
C GLU A 44 6.15 1.17 0.36
N THR A 45 6.31 1.48 -0.92
CA THR A 45 5.20 1.64 -1.84
C THR A 45 4.35 0.40 -1.63
N ASP A 46 3.02 0.48 -1.52
CA ASP A 46 2.19 -0.69 -1.16
C ASP A 46 2.48 -1.87 -2.13
N ASP A 47 3.40 -2.75 -1.73
CA ASP A 47 4.04 -3.76 -2.58
C ASP A 47 3.30 -5.10 -2.45
N ARG A 48 2.27 -5.14 -1.58
CA ARG A 48 1.34 -6.25 -1.43
C ARG A 48 0.65 -6.59 -2.76
N LEU A 49 0.15 -5.58 -3.47
CA LEU A 49 -0.54 -5.81 -4.76
C LEU A 49 0.41 -6.32 -5.85
N PRO A 50 1.60 -5.71 -6.08
CA PRO A 50 2.64 -6.30 -6.92
C PRO A 50 3.00 -7.74 -6.52
N ALA A 51 3.14 -8.05 -5.23
CA ALA A 51 3.46 -9.40 -4.75
C ALA A 51 2.36 -10.42 -5.03
N ILE A 52 1.08 -10.07 -4.81
CA ILE A 52 -0.06 -10.95 -5.15
C ILE A 52 -0.10 -11.20 -6.66
N VAL A 53 0.05 -10.16 -7.47
CA VAL A 53 0.06 -10.28 -8.93
C VAL A 53 1.24 -11.14 -9.39
N ALA A 54 2.41 -10.98 -8.76
CA ALA A 54 3.58 -11.80 -9.04
C ALA A 54 3.33 -13.28 -8.72
N ALA A 55 2.74 -13.57 -7.56
CA ALA A 55 2.39 -14.94 -7.19
C ALA A 55 1.38 -15.57 -8.17
N ILE A 56 0.36 -14.83 -8.61
CA ILE A 56 -0.62 -15.31 -9.59
C ILE A 56 0.06 -15.61 -10.94
N LYS A 57 0.87 -14.67 -11.45
CA LYS A 57 1.56 -14.80 -12.74
C LYS A 57 2.69 -15.84 -12.71
N GLY A 58 3.36 -16.01 -11.58
CA GLY A 58 4.36 -17.05 -11.37
C GLY A 58 3.77 -18.45 -11.30
N ALA A 59 2.57 -18.60 -10.73
CA ALA A 59 1.85 -19.88 -10.69
C ALA A 59 1.29 -20.30 -12.05
N ASP A 60 0.95 -19.34 -12.91
CA ASP A 60 0.52 -19.58 -14.29
C ASP A 60 1.09 -18.48 -15.22
N PRO A 61 2.25 -18.72 -15.87
CA PRO A 61 2.86 -17.76 -16.77
C PRO A 61 2.01 -17.42 -18.00
N ALA A 62 1.06 -18.27 -18.39
CA ALA A 62 0.17 -18.05 -19.54
C ALA A 62 -1.09 -17.26 -19.17
N ILE A 63 -1.35 -17.04 -17.87
CA ILE A 63 -2.55 -16.33 -17.42
C ILE A 63 -2.67 -14.94 -18.07
N THR A 64 -3.89 -14.66 -18.54
CA THR A 64 -4.22 -13.37 -19.18
C THR A 64 -4.41 -12.29 -18.14
N LEU A 65 -4.21 -11.02 -18.53
CA LEU A 65 -4.46 -9.88 -17.63
C LEU A 65 -5.91 -9.86 -17.11
N GLN A 66 -6.87 -10.23 -17.96
CA GLN A 66 -8.28 -10.31 -17.59
C GLN A 66 -8.54 -11.39 -16.53
N ALA A 67 -7.92 -12.56 -16.65
CA ALA A 67 -8.04 -13.62 -15.66
C ALA A 67 -7.42 -13.23 -14.31
N ILE A 68 -6.31 -12.46 -14.32
CA ILE A 68 -5.75 -11.88 -13.10
C ILE A 68 -6.74 -10.89 -12.46
N CYS A 69 -7.39 -10.02 -13.24
CA CYS A 69 -8.45 -9.11 -12.72
C CYS A 69 -9.53 -9.91 -11.97
N THR A 70 -10.10 -10.93 -12.62
CA THR A 70 -11.15 -11.78 -12.03
C THR A 70 -10.66 -12.46 -10.75
N ARG A 71 -9.40 -12.91 -10.70
CA ARG A 71 -8.84 -13.53 -9.50
C ARG A 71 -8.66 -12.54 -8.35
N LEU A 72 -8.19 -11.32 -8.62
CA LEU A 72 -8.08 -10.25 -7.63
C LEU A 72 -9.46 -9.88 -7.06
N GLU A 73 -10.48 -9.80 -7.92
CA GLU A 73 -11.86 -9.54 -7.50
C GLU A 73 -12.43 -10.68 -6.64
N ALA A 74 -12.18 -11.93 -7.02
CA ALA A 74 -12.58 -13.12 -6.25
C ALA A 74 -11.90 -13.17 -4.88
N MET A 75 -10.64 -12.72 -4.80
CA MET A 75 -9.89 -12.55 -3.54
C MET A 75 -10.36 -11.32 -2.72
N ARG A 76 -11.32 -10.54 -3.23
CA ARG A 76 -11.81 -9.28 -2.65
C ARG A 76 -10.71 -8.22 -2.51
N GLU A 77 -9.67 -8.30 -3.33
CA GLU A 77 -8.61 -7.30 -3.39
C GLU A 77 -9.15 -6.00 -3.96
N ARG A 78 -8.87 -4.90 -3.27
CA ARG A 78 -9.24 -3.57 -3.75
C ARG A 78 -8.15 -3.02 -4.64
N THR A 79 -8.55 -2.33 -5.71
CA THR A 79 -7.61 -1.54 -6.50
C THR A 79 -6.87 -0.53 -5.60
N PRO A 80 -5.70 -0.01 -5.99
CA PRO A 80 -5.00 1.03 -5.23
C PRO A 80 -5.85 2.27 -4.92
N ARG A 81 -6.88 2.53 -5.73
CA ARG A 81 -7.85 3.63 -5.55
C ARG A 81 -9.12 3.21 -4.80
N GLY A 82 -9.20 1.99 -4.28
CA GLY A 82 -10.29 1.50 -3.44
C GLY A 82 -11.51 0.91 -4.17
N ARG A 83 -11.51 0.88 -5.50
CA ARG A 83 -12.59 0.28 -6.30
C ARG A 83 -12.58 -1.25 -6.19
N THR A 84 -13.76 -1.86 -6.35
CA THR A 84 -13.95 -3.31 -6.47
C THR A 84 -13.51 -3.85 -7.82
N SER A 85 -13.82 -3.13 -8.90
CA SER A 85 -13.54 -3.60 -10.26
C SER A 85 -12.09 -3.34 -10.66
N TRP A 86 -11.46 -4.38 -11.20
CA TRP A 86 -10.11 -4.35 -11.74
C TRP A 86 -10.15 -4.12 -13.25
N GLN A 87 -9.07 -3.55 -13.76
CA GLN A 87 -8.88 -3.28 -15.18
C GLN A 87 -7.57 -3.91 -15.63
N PRO A 88 -7.50 -4.51 -16.84
CA PRO A 88 -6.28 -5.13 -17.34
C PRO A 88 -5.05 -4.20 -17.32
N SER A 89 -5.24 -2.90 -17.57
CA SER A 89 -4.18 -1.89 -17.50
C SER A 89 -3.58 -1.72 -16.09
N SER A 90 -4.42 -1.78 -15.06
CA SER A 90 -3.96 -1.75 -13.66
C SER A 90 -3.13 -2.98 -13.32
N VAL A 91 -3.54 -4.16 -13.80
CA VAL A 91 -2.78 -5.40 -13.61
C VAL A 91 -1.43 -5.32 -14.33
N LYS A 92 -1.41 -4.84 -15.58
CA LYS A 92 -0.16 -4.66 -16.34
C LYS A 92 0.85 -3.79 -15.59
N MET A 93 0.39 -2.65 -15.07
CA MET A 93 1.23 -1.76 -14.26
C MET A 93 1.76 -2.45 -12.98
N LEU A 94 0.96 -3.32 -12.35
CA LEU A 94 1.40 -4.10 -11.20
C LEU A 94 2.44 -5.18 -11.56
N ILE A 95 2.33 -5.81 -12.73
CA ILE A 95 3.35 -6.74 -13.24
C ILE A 95 4.66 -6.00 -13.49
N GLU A 96 4.64 -4.88 -14.22
CA GLU A 96 5.84 -4.07 -14.47
C GLU A 96 6.49 -3.60 -13.17
N ARG A 97 5.67 -3.31 -12.15
CA ARG A 97 6.16 -2.97 -10.82
C ARG A 97 6.73 -4.17 -10.09
N ALA A 98 6.11 -5.34 -10.17
CA ALA A 98 6.63 -6.57 -9.60
C ALA A 98 8.01 -6.95 -10.19
N GLU A 99 8.19 -6.76 -11.50
CA GLU A 99 9.49 -6.93 -12.17
C GLU A 99 10.54 -5.96 -11.62
N LYS A 100 10.21 -4.68 -11.48
CA LYS A 100 11.11 -3.67 -10.89
C LYS A 100 11.49 -3.96 -9.43
N LEU A 101 10.62 -4.66 -8.71
CA LEU A 101 10.86 -5.10 -7.33
C LEU A 101 11.59 -6.45 -7.26
N GLY A 102 11.89 -7.10 -8.40
CA GLY A 102 12.51 -8.43 -8.44
C GLY A 102 11.58 -9.56 -7.96
N LEU A 103 10.28 -9.30 -7.84
CA LEU A 103 9.28 -10.28 -7.38
C LEU A 103 8.85 -11.23 -8.51
N LEU A 104 9.08 -10.84 -9.76
CA LEU A 104 8.79 -11.65 -10.94
C LEU A 104 10.01 -11.63 -11.85
N SER A 105 10.62 -12.79 -12.09
CA SER A 105 11.61 -12.94 -13.14
C SER A 105 10.87 -13.31 -14.43
N THR A 106 10.93 -12.46 -15.45
CA THR A 106 10.54 -12.87 -16.79
C THR A 106 11.48 -14.00 -17.20
N LEU A 107 10.99 -15.25 -17.22
CA LEU A 107 11.66 -16.31 -17.96
C LEU A 107 11.70 -15.84 -19.43
N ARG A 108 12.89 -15.44 -19.88
CA ARG A 108 13.20 -15.25 -21.29
C ARG A 108 13.26 -16.60 -21.98
#